data_AF-A0A2K9IYU5-F1
#
_entry.id   AF-A0A2K9IYU5-F1
#
_cell.length_a   1.000
_cell.length_b   1.000
_cell.length_c   1.000
_cell.angle_alpha   90.00
_cell.angle_beta   90.00
_cell.angle_gamma   90.00
#
_symmetry.space_group_name_H-M   'P 1'
#
loop_
_entity.id
_entity.type
_entity.pdbx_description
1 polymer ?
#
loop_
_entity_poly.entity_id
_entity_poly.type
_entity_poly.pdbx_seq_one_letter_code
_entity_poly.pdbx_strand_id
1 'polypeptide(L)'
;MYRNILEAWWPIILAGIITATIIIVLARYIRRTVLFLLTTLISFVSFLMLLFSIFTVGRWEGLGIGMFSISILVGANVGAICSFFVKQKQ
;
A
#
# COMPACT_ATOMS: atom_id res chain seq x y z
N MET A 1 -12.26 3.11 26.17
CA MET A 1 -11.66 4.18 25.35
C MET A 1 -10.45 3.71 24.52
N TYR A 2 -9.61 2.78 24.99
CA TYR A 2 -8.46 2.24 24.22
C TYR A 2 -8.82 1.24 23.09
N ARG A 3 -9.98 0.57 23.13
CA ARG A 3 -10.40 -0.39 22.08
C ARG A 3 -10.56 0.28 20.70
N ASN A 4 -11.20 1.45 20.65
CA ASN A 4 -11.49 2.15 19.40
C ASN A 4 -10.22 2.64 18.68
N ILE A 5 -9.16 2.94 19.43
CA ILE A 5 -7.88 3.33 18.84
C ILE A 5 -7.28 2.13 18.11
N LEU A 6 -7.11 0.98 18.78
CA LEU A 6 -6.58 -0.24 18.15
C LEU A 6 -7.43 -0.71 16.96
N GLU A 7 -8.75 -0.57 17.03
CA GLU A 7 -9.68 -0.85 15.93
C GLU A 7 -9.46 0.05 14.71
N ALA A 8 -8.99 1.28 14.89
CA ALA A 8 -8.68 2.20 13.79
C ALA A 8 -7.29 1.94 13.18
N TRP A 9 -6.31 1.47 13.97
CA TRP A 9 -4.96 1.13 13.47
C TRP A 9 -4.92 -0.21 12.73
N TRP A 10 -5.71 -1.18 13.17
CA TRP A 10 -5.79 -2.51 12.56
C TRP A 10 -6.07 -2.51 11.05
N PRO A 11 -7.08 -1.79 10.52
CA PRO A 11 -7.36 -1.73 9.08
C PRO A 11 -6.23 -1.06 8.29
N ILE A 12 -5.51 -0.09 8.87
CA ILE A 12 -4.37 0.57 8.23
C ILE A 12 -3.22 -0.41 8.02
N ILE A 13 -2.88 -1.18 9.06
CA ILE A 13 -1.81 -2.17 9.00
C ILE A 13 -2.19 -3.30 8.03
N LEU A 14 -3.44 -3.78 8.13
CA LEU A 14 -3.97 -4.80 7.22
C LEU A 14 -3.93 -4.37 5.76
N ALA A 15 -4.25 -3.11 5.44
CA ALA A 15 -4.21 -2.63 4.07
C ALA A 15 -2.81 -2.73 3.44
N GLY A 16 -1.75 -2.42 4.20
CA GLY A 16 -0.37 -2.58 3.75
C GLY A 16 -0.02 -4.05 3.50
N ILE A 17 -0.37 -4.94 4.44
CA ILE A 17 -0.11 -6.39 4.33
C ILE A 17 -0.86 -7.00 3.14
N ILE A 18 -2.13 -6.65 2.96
CA ILE A 18 -2.96 -7.11 1.85
C ILE A 18 -2.36 -6.64 0.52
N THR A 19 -1.97 -5.36 0.44
CA THR A 19 -1.34 -4.80 -0.76
C THR A 19 -0.05 -5.55 -1.11
N ALA A 20 0.82 -5.78 -0.13
CA ALA A 20 2.06 -6.55 -0.33
C ALA A 20 1.76 -7.96 -0.83
N THR A 21 0.80 -8.65 -0.20
CA THR A 21 0.41 -10.01 -0.54
C THR A 21 -0.13 -10.09 -1.97
N ILE A 22 -1.01 -9.16 -2.37
CA ILE A 22 -1.55 -9.09 -3.73
C ILE A 22 -0.44 -8.95 -4.76
N ILE A 23 0.52 -8.05 -4.54
CA ILE A 23 1.63 -7.83 -5.47
C ILE A 23 2.53 -9.06 -5.58
N ILE A 24 2.83 -9.73 -4.46
CA ILE A 24 3.61 -10.98 -4.43
C ILE A 24 2.88 -12.10 -5.18
N VAL A 25 1.55 -12.19 -5.05
CA VAL A 25 0.73 -13.17 -5.77
C VAL A 25 0.72 -12.85 -7.26
N LEU A 26 0.42 -11.61 -7.64
CA LEU A 26 0.47 -11.14 -9.02
C LEU A 26 1.84 -11.38 -9.66
N ALA A 27 2.91 -11.29 -8.86
CA ALA A 27 4.27 -11.53 -9.32
C ALA A 27 4.49 -12.91 -9.95
N ARG A 28 3.70 -13.90 -9.52
CA ARG A 28 3.74 -15.26 -10.04
C ARG A 28 3.09 -15.41 -11.40
N TYR A 29 2.09 -14.57 -11.72
CA TYR A 29 1.22 -14.73 -12.89
C TYR A 29 1.50 -13.72 -14.02
N ILE A 30 2.12 -12.59 -13.71
CA ILE A 30 2.28 -11.48 -14.66
C ILE A 30 3.77 -11.27 -14.96
N ARG A 31 4.08 -10.74 -16.17
CA ARG A 31 5.43 -10.31 -16.55
C ARG A 31 5.97 -9.22 -15.61
N ARG A 32 7.27 -9.28 -15.29
CA ARG A 32 7.96 -8.34 -14.38
C ARG A 32 7.75 -6.87 -14.77
N THR A 33 7.75 -6.56 -16.07
CA THR A 33 7.52 -5.20 -16.59
C THR A 33 6.16 -4.64 -16.17
N VAL A 34 5.10 -5.44 -16.27
CA VAL A 34 3.74 -5.00 -15.96
C VAL A 34 3.55 -4.86 -14.44
N LEU A 35 4.17 -5.74 -13.65
CA LEU A 35 4.19 -5.63 -12.19
C LEU A 35 4.86 -4.36 -11.70
N PHE A 36 6.00 -4.01 -12.29
CA PHE A 36 6.71 -2.79 -11.95
C PHE A 36 5.86 -1.55 -12.28
N LEU A 37 5.20 -1.55 -13.44
CA LEU A 37 4.30 -0.48 -13.88
C LEU A 37 3.09 -0.34 -12.93
N LEU A 38 2.46 -1.45 -12.57
CA LEU A 38 1.37 -1.51 -11.57
C LEU A 38 1.80 -0.97 -10.21
N THR A 39 2.95 -1.44 -9.70
CA THR A 39 3.47 -0.99 -8.39
C THR A 39 3.78 0.51 -8.41
N THR A 40 4.32 1.02 -9.52
CA THR A 40 4.63 2.44 -9.70
C THR A 40 3.35 3.27 -9.72
N LEU A 41 2.31 2.82 -10.43
CA LEU A 41 1.00 3.49 -10.43
C LEU A 41 0.35 3.49 -9.05
N ILE A 42 0.37 2.37 -8.34
CA ILE A 42 -0.18 2.26 -6.97
C ILE A 42 0.58 3.20 -6.02
N SER A 43 1.91 3.26 -6.14
CA SER A 43 2.73 4.17 -5.35
C SER A 43 2.44 5.63 -5.68
N PHE A 44 2.25 5.96 -6.96
CA PHE A 44 1.90 7.31 -7.41
C PHE A 44 0.53 7.74 -6.90
N VAL A 45 -0.49 6.87 -7.00
CA VAL A 45 -1.84 7.14 -6.48
C VAL A 45 -1.81 7.30 -4.96
N SER A 46 -1.07 6.45 -4.25
CA SER A 46 -0.92 6.55 -2.79
C SER A 46 -0.21 7.85 -2.39
N PHE A 47 0.79 8.29 -3.16
CA PHE A 47 1.45 9.56 -2.95
C PHE A 47 0.52 10.76 -3.20
N LEU A 48 -0.29 10.72 -4.26
CA LEU A 48 -1.31 11.73 -4.52
C LEU A 48 -2.36 11.80 -3.40
N MET A 49 -2.81 10.64 -2.87
CA MET A 49 -3.71 10.59 -1.72
C MET A 49 -3.07 11.19 -0.46
N LEU A 50 -1.79 10.95 -0.24
CA LEU A 50 -1.04 11.53 0.88
C LEU A 50 -1.02 13.05 0.76
N LEU A 51 -0.67 13.60 -0.40
CA LEU A 51 -0.70 15.05 -0.65
C LEU A 51 -2.10 15.61 -0.47
N PHE A 52 -3.12 14.94 -1.02
CA PHE A 52 -4.52 15.36 -0.87
C PHE A 52 -4.88 15.45 0.61
N SER A 53 -4.51 14.45 1.41
CA SER A 53 -4.80 14.42 2.84
C SER A 53 -4.17 15.60 3.60
N ILE A 54 -2.92 15.93 3.27
CA ILE A 54 -2.21 17.07 3.87
C ILE A 54 -2.86 18.40 3.48
N PHE A 55 -3.12 18.61 2.18
CA PHE A 55 -3.53 19.92 1.68
C PHE A 55 -5.02 20.22 1.80
N THR A 56 -5.89 19.21 1.76
CA THR A 56 -7.35 19.43 1.73
C THR A 56 -8.04 19.15 3.07
N VAL A 57 -7.60 18.13 3.82
CA VAL A 57 -8.29 17.72 5.04
C VAL A 57 -7.68 18.42 6.26
N GLY A 58 -6.35 18.52 6.36
CA GLY A 58 -5.58 19.34 7.32
C GLY A 58 -5.82 19.09 8.83
N ARG A 59 -6.86 18.33 9.19
CA ARG A 59 -7.31 18.00 10.55
C ARG A 59 -6.93 16.56 10.91
N TRP A 60 -7.12 16.18 12.17
CA TRP A 60 -6.88 14.82 12.69
C TRP A 60 -7.50 13.70 11.83
N GLU A 61 -8.61 13.96 11.14
CA GLU A 61 -9.27 13.02 10.21
C GLU A 61 -8.41 12.74 8.96
N GLY A 62 -7.66 13.72 8.46
CA GLY A 62 -6.71 13.55 7.36
C GLY A 62 -5.47 12.75 7.76
N LEU A 63 -5.17 12.69 9.06
CA LEU A 63 -4.04 11.92 9.55
C LEU A 63 -4.27 10.41 9.35
N GLY A 64 -5.51 9.93 9.48
CA GLY A 64 -5.87 8.54 9.20
C GLY A 64 -5.71 8.16 7.73
N ILE A 65 -6.21 9.00 6.82
CA ILE A 65 -6.07 8.80 5.36
C ILE A 65 -4.61 8.87 4.92
N GLY A 66 -3.84 9.77 5.53
CA GLY A 66 -2.40 9.88 5.30
C GLY A 66 -1.65 8.62 5.72
N MET A 67 -1.89 8.12 6.94
CA MET A 67 -1.28 6.88 7.44
C MET A 67 -1.70 5.65 6.62
N PHE A 68 -2.95 5.60 6.18
CA PHE A 68 -3.44 4.56 5.28
C PHE A 68 -2.68 4.56 3.94
N SER A 69 -2.51 5.75 3.35
CA SER A 69 -1.76 5.92 2.10
C SER A 69 -0.29 5.52 2.25
N ILE A 70 0.34 5.88 3.37
CA ILE A 70 1.71 5.46 3.70
C ILE A 70 1.80 3.95 3.83
N SER A 71 0.85 3.30 4.51
CA SER A 71 0.82 1.85 4.69
C SER A 71 0.72 1.11 3.36
N ILE A 72 -0.13 1.59 2.44
CA ILE A 72 -0.24 1.04 1.09
C ILE A 72 1.06 1.26 0.31
N LEU A 73 1.67 2.45 0.43
CA LEU A 73 2.93 2.76 -0.24
C LEU A 73 4.05 1.82 0.23
N VAL A 74 4.18 1.60 1.54
CA VAL A 74 5.13 0.65 2.13
C VAL A 74 4.82 -0.76 1.67
N GLY A 75 3.56 -1.20 1.79
CA GLY A 75 3.12 -2.53 1.35
C GLY A 75 3.40 -2.79 -0.13
N ALA A 76 3.18 -1.78 -0.99
CA ALA A 76 3.41 -1.89 -2.41
C ALA A 76 4.90 -2.08 -2.74
N ASN A 77 5.76 -1.26 -2.14
CA ASN A 77 7.20 -1.34 -2.37
C ASN A 77 7.80 -2.61 -1.77
N VAL A 78 7.38 -3.03 -0.57
CA VAL A 78 7.79 -4.30 0.03
C VAL A 78 7.35 -5.47 -0.83
N GLY A 79 6.09 -5.49 -1.29
CA GLY A 79 5.57 -6.51 -2.19
C GLY A 79 6.36 -6.60 -3.50
N ALA A 80 6.74 -5.45 -4.07
CA ALA A 80 7.56 -5.40 -5.27
C ALA A 80 9.01 -5.86 -5.04
N ILE A 81 9.64 -5.52 -3.91
CA ILE A 81 10.98 -6.03 -3.57
C ILE A 81 10.91 -7.55 -3.39
N CYS A 82 9.92 -8.06 -2.65
CA CYS A 82 9.70 -9.49 -2.47
C CYS A 82 9.43 -10.20 -3.81
N SER A 83 8.76 -9.54 -4.75
CA SER A 83 8.47 -10.10 -6.08
C SER A 83 9.72 -10.53 -6.86
N PHE A 84 10.88 -9.90 -6.62
CA PHE A 84 12.14 -10.28 -7.26
C PHE A 84 12.62 -11.68 -6.85
N PHE A 85 12.32 -12.08 -5.61
CA PHE A 85 12.68 -13.40 -5.07
C PHE A 85 11.67 -14.49 -5.45
N VAL A 86 10.51 -14.11 -6.00
CA VAL A 86 9.48 -15.05 -6.42
C VAL A 86 9.80 -15.59 -7.82
N LYS A 87 9.91 -16.91 -7.94
CA LYS A 87 9.98 -17.58 -9.25
C LYS A 87 8.68 -17.36 -9.99
N GLN A 88 8.78 -16.84 -11.22
CA GLN A 88 7.63 -16.77 -12.12
C GLN A 88 7.21 -18.18 -12.50
N LYS A 89 5.90 -18.42 -12.47
CA LYS A 89 5.35 -19.64 -13.04
C LYS A 89 5.35 -19.41 -14.55
N GLN A 90 6.36 -19.98 -15.24
CA GLN A 90 6.38 -20.02 -16.70
C GLN A 90 5.17 -20.80 -17.22
#